data_AF-A0A2T2V562-F1
#
_entry.id   AF-A0A2T2V562-F1
#
_cell.length_a   1.000
_cell.length_b   1.000
_cell.length_c   1.000
_cell.angle_alpha   90.00
_cell.angle_beta   90.00
_cell.angle_gamma   90.00
#
_symmetry.space_group_name_H-M   'P 1'
#
loop_
_entity.id
_entity.type
_entity.pdbx_description
1 polymer ?
#
loop_
_entity_poly.entity_id
_entity_poly.type
_entity_poly.pdbx_seq_one_letter_code
_entity_poly.pdbx_strand_id
1 'polypeptide(L)'
;MDRDAIEAILDLAEDVPYNVQRLAHECFSALRDEDQTGEERRADGNASGRLTAARVERVLGRLVERDDPFYTQTWNQLTATQKKALLALTKEGGRGLFAKEVLAAYELPLSTMRTALEALQRVGIAREEENRASTRLRLEDPFFAAWLERFVAGP
;
A
#
# COMPACT_ATOMS: atom_id res chain seq x y z
N MET A 1 -16.33 13.00 -9.62
CA MET A 1 -15.17 12.64 -8.79
C MET A 1 -14.56 13.92 -8.26
N ASP A 2 -14.29 13.99 -6.96
CA ASP A 2 -13.52 15.11 -6.41
C ASP A 2 -12.06 15.04 -6.87
N ARG A 3 -11.37 16.17 -7.03
CA ARG A 3 -9.94 16.18 -7.40
C ARG A 3 -9.12 15.41 -6.37
N ASP A 4 -9.43 15.63 -5.10
CA ASP A 4 -8.78 14.98 -3.95
C ASP A 4 -8.96 13.45 -3.97
N ALA A 5 -10.04 12.94 -4.56
CA ALA A 5 -10.24 11.50 -4.71
C ALA A 5 -9.35 10.90 -5.82
N ILE A 6 -9.05 11.66 -6.87
CA ILE A 6 -8.12 11.22 -7.92
C ILE A 6 -6.72 11.13 -7.34
N GLU A 7 -6.30 12.19 -6.66
CA GLU A 7 -5.00 12.28 -6.02
C GLU A 7 -4.84 11.16 -4.99
N ALA A 8 -5.85 10.91 -4.15
CA ALA A 8 -5.85 9.76 -3.24
C ALA A 8 -5.69 8.40 -3.94
N ILE A 9 -6.33 8.18 -5.09
CA ILE A 9 -6.16 6.92 -5.85
C ILE A 9 -4.71 6.79 -6.33
N LEU A 10 -4.15 7.86 -6.91
CA LEU A 10 -2.79 7.84 -7.47
C LEU A 10 -1.75 7.64 -6.37
N ASP A 11 -1.89 8.36 -5.25
CA ASP A 11 -0.99 8.30 -4.11
C ASP A 11 -1.01 6.91 -3.45
N LEU A 12 -2.20 6.37 -3.15
CA LEU A 12 -2.36 5.06 -2.51
C LEU A 12 -1.93 3.90 -3.42
N ALA A 13 -2.05 4.06 -4.73
CA ALA A 13 -1.58 3.10 -5.71
C ALA A 13 -0.14 3.36 -6.17
N GLU A 14 0.55 4.36 -5.59
CA GLU A 14 1.91 4.78 -5.95
C GLU A 14 2.16 4.86 -7.46
N ASP A 15 1.18 5.41 -8.20
CA ASP A 15 1.19 5.51 -9.67
C ASP A 15 1.35 4.18 -10.44
N VAL A 16 1.19 3.03 -9.78
CA VAL A 16 1.26 1.71 -10.42
C VAL A 16 0.02 1.50 -11.28
N PRO A 17 0.14 1.37 -12.62
CA PRO A 17 -1.02 1.40 -13.51
C PRO A 17 -2.09 0.36 -13.15
N TYR A 18 -1.68 -0.86 -12.80
CA TYR A 18 -2.59 -1.93 -12.41
C TYR A 18 -3.34 -1.59 -11.10
N ASN A 19 -2.64 -1.13 -10.07
CA ASN A 19 -3.25 -0.77 -8.79
C ASN A 19 -4.14 0.46 -8.90
N VAL A 20 -3.74 1.47 -9.68
CA VAL A 20 -4.58 2.65 -9.98
C VAL A 20 -5.89 2.20 -10.61
N GLN A 21 -5.83 1.36 -11.65
CA GLN A 21 -7.01 0.83 -12.32
C GLN A 21 -7.88 0.00 -11.37
N ARG A 22 -7.26 -0.89 -10.59
CA ARG A 22 -7.95 -1.76 -9.64
C ARG A 22 -8.69 -0.94 -8.57
N LEU A 23 -8.01 0.00 -7.92
CA LEU A 23 -8.61 0.84 -6.88
C LEU A 23 -9.70 1.75 -7.44
N ALA A 24 -9.48 2.35 -8.61
CA ALA A 24 -10.49 3.17 -9.28
C ALA A 24 -11.74 2.34 -9.64
N HIS A 25 -11.56 1.13 -10.16
CA HIS A 25 -12.65 0.22 -10.48
C HIS A 25 -13.47 -0.13 -9.23
N GLU A 26 -12.80 -0.52 -8.16
CA GLU A 26 -13.44 -0.91 -6.89
C GLU A 26 -14.18 0.27 -6.24
N CYS A 27 -13.62 1.48 -6.34
CA CYS A 27 -14.28 2.70 -5.90
C CYS A 27 -15.58 2.96 -6.67
N PHE A 28 -15.56 2.78 -7.99
CA PHE A 28 -16.73 2.97 -8.84
C PHE A 28 -17.80 1.89 -8.62
N SER A 29 -17.38 0.63 -8.47
CA SER A 29 -18.29 -0.47 -8.14
C SER A 29 -18.98 -0.25 -6.80
N ALA A 30 -18.22 0.12 -5.75
CA ALA A 30 -18.80 0.45 -4.44
C ALA A 30 -19.82 1.60 -4.49
N LEU A 31 -19.54 2.66 -5.26
CA LEU A 31 -20.49 3.76 -5.46
C LEU A 31 -21.79 3.28 -6.10
N ARG A 32 -21.70 2.46 -7.16
CA ARG A 32 -22.87 1.94 -7.86
C ARG A 32 -23.71 1.01 -7.00
N ASP A 33 -23.08 0.22 -6.14
CA ASP A 33 -23.79 -0.70 -5.26
C ASP A 33 -24.52 0.07 -4.15
N GLU A 34 -23.88 1.09 -3.57
CA GLU A 34 -24.46 1.96 -2.54
C GLU A 34 -25.63 2.83 -3.08
N ASP A 35 -25.56 3.27 -4.35
CA ASP A 35 -26.67 3.92 -5.06
C ASP A 35 -27.88 2.97 -5.24
N GLN A 36 -27.62 1.68 -5.49
CA GLN A 36 -28.64 0.65 -5.73
C GLN A 36 -29.30 0.16 -4.43
N THR A 37 -28.55 0.00 -3.34
CA THR A 37 -29.09 -0.37 -2.02
C THR A 37 -29.86 0.77 -1.36
N GLY A 38 -29.66 2.01 -1.83
CA GLY A 38 -30.38 3.19 -1.37
C GLY A 38 -30.02 3.60 0.07
N GLU A 39 -28.90 3.09 0.61
CA GLU A 39 -28.44 3.33 1.98
C GLU A 39 -28.04 4.80 2.21
N GLU A 40 -27.62 5.53 1.18
CA GLU A 40 -27.24 6.95 1.30
C GLU A 40 -28.42 7.92 1.39
N ARG A 41 -29.67 7.50 1.15
CA ARG A 41 -30.85 8.40 1.23
C ARG A 41 -31.22 8.83 2.66
N ARG A 42 -30.46 8.46 3.70
CA ARG A 42 -30.88 8.54 5.11
C ARG A 42 -29.85 9.09 6.11
N ALA A 43 -29.14 10.17 5.79
CA ALA A 43 -28.43 10.89 6.87
C ALA A 43 -28.45 12.39 6.68
N ASP A 44 -28.02 12.91 5.54
CA ASP A 44 -27.98 14.34 5.28
C ASP A 44 -28.46 14.58 3.87
N GLY A 45 -29.28 15.61 3.63
CA GLY A 45 -29.87 15.96 2.31
C GLY A 45 -28.86 16.35 1.22
N ASN A 46 -27.61 15.88 1.33
CA ASN A 46 -26.48 16.02 0.42
C ASN A 46 -25.86 14.64 0.11
N ALA A 47 -26.70 13.63 -0.17
CA ALA A 47 -26.24 12.34 -0.69
C ALA A 47 -25.89 12.49 -2.17
N SER A 48 -24.74 13.10 -2.43
CA SER A 48 -24.17 13.15 -3.77
C SER A 48 -23.22 11.98 -3.86
N GLY A 49 -23.54 10.96 -4.68
CA GLY A 49 -22.73 9.78 -5.02
C GLY A 49 -21.38 10.15 -5.64
N ARG A 50 -20.57 10.88 -4.88
CA ARG A 50 -19.28 11.44 -5.25
C ARG A 50 -18.22 10.64 -4.52
N LEU A 51 -17.21 10.24 -5.28
CA LEU A 51 -16.00 9.70 -4.71
C LEU A 51 -15.23 10.80 -3.98
N THR A 52 -14.96 10.58 -2.69
CA THR A 52 -14.12 11.41 -1.80
C THR A 52 -12.88 10.63 -1.39
N ALA A 53 -11.80 11.31 -0.98
CA ALA A 53 -10.56 10.66 -0.52
C ALA A 53 -10.82 9.64 0.62
N ALA A 54 -11.61 10.01 1.62
CA ALA A 54 -11.99 9.11 2.73
C ALA A 54 -12.74 7.85 2.25
N ARG A 55 -13.51 7.94 1.15
CA ARG A 55 -14.17 6.77 0.57
C ARG A 55 -13.18 5.88 -0.18
N VAL A 56 -12.20 6.47 -0.86
CA VAL A 56 -11.09 5.73 -1.50
C VAL A 56 -10.32 4.94 -0.44
N GLU A 57 -9.95 5.56 0.68
CA GLU A 57 -9.26 4.88 1.79
C GLU A 57 -10.08 3.72 2.35
N ARG A 58 -11.40 3.92 2.53
CA ARG A 58 -12.31 2.85 2.98
C ARG A 58 -12.36 1.69 1.99
N VAL A 59 -12.43 2.00 0.69
CA VAL A 59 -12.43 0.99 -0.37
C VAL A 59 -11.12 0.21 -0.39
N LEU A 60 -9.97 0.89 -0.29
CA LEU A 60 -8.67 0.25 -0.15
C LEU A 60 -8.65 -0.67 1.07
N GLY A 61 -9.16 -0.20 2.21
CA GLY A 61 -9.26 -1.00 3.42
C GLY A 61 -10.03 -2.31 3.21
N ARG A 62 -11.18 -2.27 2.52
CA ARG A 62 -11.97 -3.46 2.18
C ARG A 62 -11.25 -4.37 1.19
N LEU A 63 -10.54 -3.79 0.22
CA LEU A 63 -9.76 -4.55 -0.75
C LEU A 63 -8.61 -5.31 -0.08
N VAL A 64 -7.91 -4.65 0.83
CA VAL A 64 -6.82 -5.23 1.62
C VAL A 64 -7.33 -6.33 2.55
N GLU A 65 -8.50 -6.17 3.16
CA GLU A 65 -9.16 -7.23 3.93
C GLU A 65 -9.53 -8.44 3.07
N ARG A 66 -10.05 -8.20 1.87
CA ARG A 66 -10.38 -9.27 0.92
C ARG A 66 -9.15 -10.04 0.47
N ASP A 67 -8.03 -9.34 0.26
CA ASP A 67 -6.76 -9.92 -0.18
C ASP A 67 -5.90 -10.45 0.98
N ASP A 68 -6.38 -10.38 2.23
CA ASP A 68 -5.65 -10.82 3.42
C ASP A 68 -5.05 -12.23 3.31
N PRO A 69 -5.76 -13.26 2.80
CA PRO A 69 -5.16 -14.60 2.66
C PRO A 69 -3.92 -14.60 1.77
N PHE A 70 -3.91 -13.79 0.70
CA PHE A 70 -2.78 -13.67 -0.22
C PHE A 70 -1.59 -12.96 0.45
N TYR A 71 -1.83 -11.83 1.12
CA TYR A 71 -0.78 -11.11 1.82
C TYR A 71 -0.21 -11.88 3.02
N THR A 72 -1.08 -12.56 3.77
CA THR A 72 -0.67 -13.45 4.87
C THR A 72 0.22 -14.59 4.36
N GLN A 73 -0.13 -15.21 3.24
CA GLN A 73 0.69 -16.26 2.63
C GLN A 73 2.06 -15.72 2.22
N THR A 74 2.10 -14.58 1.51
CA THR A 74 3.34 -13.91 1.11
C THR A 74 4.20 -13.55 2.33
N TRP A 75 3.61 -12.94 3.36
CA TRP A 75 4.28 -12.59 4.61
C TRP A 75 4.86 -13.83 5.29
N ASN A 76 4.13 -14.92 5.40
CA ASN A 76 4.58 -16.13 6.09
C ASN A 76 5.73 -16.85 5.37
N GLN A 77 5.91 -16.64 4.07
CA GLN A 77 7.05 -17.17 3.32
C GLN A 77 8.34 -16.38 3.55
N LEU A 78 8.27 -15.16 4.08
CA LEU A 78 9.43 -14.34 4.35
C LEU A 78 10.16 -14.75 5.62
N THR A 79 11.49 -14.76 5.54
CA THR A 79 12.36 -14.89 6.72
C THR A 79 12.20 -13.69 7.65
N ALA A 80 12.57 -13.83 8.93
CA ALA A 80 12.54 -12.72 9.89
C ALA A 80 13.31 -11.48 9.41
N THR A 81 14.46 -11.69 8.76
CA THR A 81 15.28 -10.62 8.18
C THR A 81 14.57 -9.92 7.03
N GLN A 82 13.96 -10.66 6.11
CA GLN A 82 13.18 -10.10 5.00
C GLN A 82 11.96 -9.33 5.51
N LYS A 83 11.28 -9.84 6.55
CA LYS A 83 10.18 -9.15 7.23
C LYS A 83 10.62 -7.80 7.80
N LYS A 84 11.73 -7.76 8.55
CA LYS A 84 12.30 -6.52 9.08
C LYS A 84 12.67 -5.53 7.97
N ALA A 85 13.32 -6.00 6.90
CA ALA A 85 13.67 -5.16 5.76
C ALA A 85 12.44 -4.62 5.01
N LEU A 86 11.40 -5.44 4.84
CA LEU A 86 10.13 -5.03 4.24
C LEU A 86 9.41 -3.98 5.09
N LEU A 87 9.39 -4.15 6.41
CA LEU A 87 8.83 -3.13 7.31
C LEU A 87 9.60 -1.81 7.24
N ALA A 88 10.94 -1.86 7.16
CA ALA A 88 11.78 -0.68 6.96
C ALA A 88 11.48 0.00 5.62
N LEU A 89 11.40 -0.80 4.54
CA LEU A 89 11.03 -0.32 3.20
C LEU A 89 9.69 0.44 3.24
N THR A 90 8.67 -0.14 3.86
CA THR A 90 7.35 0.48 3.96
C THR A 90 7.38 1.76 4.80
N LYS A 91 7.98 1.73 6.00
CA LYS A 91 7.96 2.88 6.93
C LYS A 91 8.82 4.06 6.47
N GLU A 92 9.98 3.79 5.86
CA GLU A 92 10.87 4.84 5.37
C GLU A 92 10.50 5.30 3.94
N GLY A 93 9.41 4.77 3.38
CA GLY A 93 9.02 5.01 2.01
C GLY A 93 10.13 4.66 1.01
N GLY A 94 10.98 3.68 1.32
CA GLY A 94 12.06 3.20 0.45
C GLY A 94 13.19 4.15 0.16
N ARG A 95 13.39 5.18 1.01
CA ARG A 95 14.55 6.07 0.99
C ARG A 95 15.37 5.87 2.25
N GLY A 96 16.67 6.15 2.20
CA GLY A 96 17.51 6.14 3.41
C GLY A 96 17.64 4.79 4.12
N LEU A 97 17.31 3.66 3.47
CA LEU A 97 17.29 2.33 4.09
C LEU A 97 18.64 1.85 4.64
N PHE A 98 19.73 2.46 4.18
CA PHE A 98 21.10 2.18 4.63
C PHE A 98 21.65 3.23 5.61
N ALA A 99 20.83 4.19 6.03
CA ALA A 99 21.19 5.15 7.07
C ALA A 99 21.40 4.42 8.40
N LYS A 100 22.31 4.93 9.23
CA LYS A 100 22.69 4.26 10.49
C LYS A 100 21.51 4.13 11.44
N GLU A 101 20.66 5.14 11.46
CA GLU A 101 19.47 5.24 12.30
C GLU A 101 18.46 4.14 11.93
N VAL A 102 18.21 3.92 10.63
CA VAL A 102 17.32 2.87 10.12
C VAL A 102 17.90 1.48 10.39
N LEU A 103 19.18 1.27 10.10
CA LEU A 103 19.85 -0.01 10.36
C LEU A 103 19.80 -0.39 11.85
N ALA A 104 19.95 0.60 12.74
CA ALA A 104 19.83 0.41 14.18
C ALA A 104 18.38 0.13 14.61
N ALA A 105 17.41 0.90 14.11
CA ALA A 105 15.99 0.75 14.47
C ALA A 105 15.43 -0.64 14.14
N TYR A 106 15.88 -1.23 13.03
CA TYR A 106 15.47 -2.58 12.61
C TYR A 106 16.44 -3.68 13.06
N GLU A 107 17.54 -3.32 13.72
CA GLU A 107 18.61 -4.21 14.17
C GLU A 107 19.19 -5.07 13.02
N LEU A 108 19.38 -4.45 11.86
CA LEU A 108 19.92 -5.10 10.67
C LEU A 108 21.26 -4.46 10.30
N PRO A 109 22.36 -5.23 10.27
CA PRO A 109 23.62 -4.76 9.68
C PRO A 109 23.43 -4.38 8.21
N LEU A 110 24.26 -3.45 7.70
CA LEU A 110 24.17 -2.96 6.33
C LEU A 110 24.16 -4.07 5.27
N SER A 111 25.07 -5.05 5.40
CA SER A 111 25.15 -6.19 4.46
C SER A 111 23.88 -7.05 4.50
N THR A 112 23.35 -7.30 5.70
CA THR A 112 22.14 -8.07 5.92
C THR A 112 20.90 -7.35 5.37
N MET A 113 20.77 -6.04 5.61
CA MET A 113 19.70 -5.20 5.05
C MET A 113 19.72 -5.25 3.53
N ARG A 114 20.89 -5.03 2.92
CA ARG A 114 21.06 -5.08 1.46
C ARG A 114 20.65 -6.43 0.88
N THR A 115 21.18 -7.53 1.41
CA THR A 115 20.83 -8.87 0.92
C THR A 115 19.34 -9.20 1.10
N ALA A 116 18.72 -8.72 2.18
CA ALA A 116 17.29 -8.90 2.39
C ALA A 116 16.46 -8.12 1.36
N LEU A 117 16.81 -6.86 1.06
CA LEU A 117 16.14 -6.05 0.03
C LEU A 117 16.33 -6.65 -1.37
N GLU A 118 17.54 -7.08 -1.73
CA GLU A 118 17.81 -7.80 -2.98
C GLU A 118 16.98 -9.08 -3.11
N ALA A 119 16.80 -9.81 -2.00
CA ALA A 119 15.98 -11.00 -1.98
C ALA A 119 14.49 -10.68 -2.18
N LEU A 120 13.98 -9.57 -1.61
CA LEU A 120 12.61 -9.09 -1.82
C LEU A 120 12.39 -8.68 -3.29
N GLN A 121 13.39 -8.04 -3.91
CA GLN A 121 13.34 -7.72 -5.35
C GLN A 121 13.30 -8.98 -6.21
N ARG A 122 14.19 -9.95 -5.92
CA ARG A 122 14.29 -11.20 -6.68
C ARG A 122 13.00 -12.03 -6.68
N VAL A 123 12.21 -11.96 -5.60
CA VAL A 123 10.91 -12.66 -5.51
C VAL A 123 9.72 -11.80 -5.95
N GLY A 124 9.96 -10.61 -6.49
CA GLY A 124 8.92 -9.73 -7.04
C GLY A 124 8.05 -9.05 -5.97
N ILE A 125 8.59 -8.81 -4.77
CA ILE A 125 7.89 -8.04 -3.72
C ILE A 125 8.27 -6.56 -3.77
N ALA A 126 9.51 -6.26 -4.16
CA ALA A 126 10.02 -4.90 -4.25
C ALA A 126 10.60 -4.62 -5.64
N ARG A 127 10.61 -3.34 -6.04
CA ARG A 127 11.23 -2.87 -7.27
C ARG A 127 12.01 -1.58 -7.05
N GLU A 128 12.95 -1.31 -7.94
CA GLU A 128 13.60 -0.02 -8.01
C GLU A 128 12.75 0.94 -8.82
N GLU A 129 12.53 2.12 -8.27
CA GLU A 129 12.01 3.27 -8.96
C GLU A 129 13.20 4.18 -9.28
N GLU A 130 13.65 4.12 -10.54
CA GLU A 130 14.64 5.07 -11.04
C GLU A 130 13.99 6.43 -11.21
N ASN A 131 14.35 7.38 -10.35
CA ASN A 131 14.16 8.78 -10.62
C ASN A 131 15.54 9.41 -10.85
N ARG A 132 15.65 10.39 -11.77
CA ARG A 132 16.92 10.93 -12.33
C ARG A 132 17.96 11.40 -11.30
N ALA A 133 17.63 11.46 -10.01
CA ALA A 133 18.48 11.92 -8.92
C ALA A 133 18.64 10.91 -7.75
N SER A 134 17.87 9.81 -7.70
CA SER A 134 17.98 8.83 -6.61
C SER A 134 17.30 7.50 -6.95
N THR A 135 17.94 6.39 -6.56
CA THR A 135 17.30 5.07 -6.52
C THR A 135 16.42 4.98 -5.27
N ARG A 136 15.12 4.82 -5.46
CA ARG A 136 14.14 4.56 -4.39
C ARG A 136 13.63 3.14 -4.56
N LEU A 137 13.47 2.39 -3.47
CA LEU A 137 12.77 1.11 -3.51
C LEU A 137 11.27 1.31 -3.28
N ARG A 138 10.44 0.57 -3.99
CA ARG A 138 8.98 0.54 -3.80
C ARG A 138 8.50 -0.90 -3.71
N LEU A 139 7.32 -1.11 -3.16
CA LEU A 139 6.67 -2.42 -3.27
C LEU A 139 6.13 -2.60 -4.69
N GLU A 140 6.15 -3.84 -5.18
CA GLU A 140 5.53 -4.16 -6.45
C GLU A 140 4.02 -3.94 -6.39
N ASP A 141 3.40 -4.41 -5.30
CA ASP A 141 2.02 -4.13 -4.93
C ASP A 141 1.96 -3.14 -3.75
N PRO A 142 1.62 -1.86 -3.97
CA PRO A 142 1.52 -0.85 -2.91
C PRO A 142 0.42 -1.16 -1.89
N PHE A 143 -0.60 -1.97 -2.23
CA PHE A 143 -1.64 -2.34 -1.26
C PHE A 143 -1.12 -3.30 -0.19
N PHE A 144 0.01 -3.97 -0.44
CA PHE A 144 0.68 -4.77 0.58
C PHE A 144 1.26 -3.88 1.70
N ALA A 145 1.67 -2.64 1.41
CA ALA A 145 2.07 -1.69 2.43
C ALA A 145 0.89 -1.34 3.35
N ALA A 146 -0.28 -1.05 2.78
CA ALA A 146 -1.50 -0.79 3.55
C ALA A 146 -1.92 -2.01 4.40
N TRP A 147 -1.74 -3.23 3.88
CA TRP A 147 -1.95 -4.45 4.66
C TRP A 147 -0.98 -4.56 5.85
N LEU A 148 0.32 -4.32 5.62
CA LEU A 148 1.34 -4.36 6.68
C LEU A 148 1.03 -3.35 7.79
N GLU A 149 0.62 -2.14 7.43
CA GLU A 149 0.25 -1.11 8.40
C GLU A 149 -0.97 -1.51 9.23
N ARG A 150 -1.96 -2.13 8.60
CA ARG A 150 -3.21 -2.50 9.26
C ARG A 150 -3.11 -3.75 10.15
N PHE A 151 -2.34 -4.75 9.73
CA PHE A 151 -2.37 -6.08 10.37
C PHE A 151 -1.05 -6.50 11.03
N VAL A 152 0.07 -5.86 10.69
CA VAL A 152 1.40 -6.26 11.18
C VAL A 152 2.01 -5.20 12.09
N ALA A 153 1.98 -3.92 11.68
CA ALA A 153 2.65 -2.85 12.42
C ALA A 153 1.97 -2.51 13.75
N GLY A 154 0.70 -2.88 13.93
CA GLY A 154 -0.13 -2.39 15.03
C GLY A 154 -0.34 -0.86 14.96
N PRO A 155 -1.35 -0.31 15.65
CA PRO A 155 -1.52 1.13 15.80
C PRO A 155 -0.35 1.77 16.57
#